data_AF-A0A918WRR7-F1
#
_entry.id   AF-A0A918WRR7-F1
#
_cell.length_a   1.000
_cell.length_b   1.000
_cell.length_c   1.000
_cell.angle_alpha   90.00
_cell.angle_beta   90.00
_cell.angle_gamma   90.00
#
_symmetry.space_group_name_H-M   'P 1'
#
loop_
_entity.id
_entity.type
_entity.pdbx_description
1 polymer ?
#
loop_
_entity_poly.entity_id
_entity_poly.type
_entity_poly.pdbx_seq_one_letter_code
_entity_poly.pdbx_strand_id
1 'polypeptide(L)'
;MVSAYAAGRLVTHCPHAAGWTRAEGEARCERCGVRRFTEYGAVRPPGLPQAVVPAARDRYAADRAAARNVAHRSVHFPSIATNGRPMLR
;
A
#
# COMPACT_ATOMS: atom_id res chain seq x y z
N MET A 1 -0.72 -20.86 8.88
CA MET A 1 -0.84 -19.39 8.95
C MET A 1 0.40 -18.79 8.30
N VAL A 2 0.31 -18.30 7.05
CA VAL A 2 1.45 -17.71 6.36
C VAL A 2 1.29 -16.19 6.37
N SER A 3 2.15 -15.52 7.13
CA SER A 3 2.21 -14.06 7.23
C SER A 3 2.77 -13.49 5.93
N ALA A 4 1.89 -12.91 5.11
CA ALA A 4 2.24 -12.29 3.84
C ALA A 4 2.55 -10.78 4.02
N TYR A 5 3.58 -10.47 4.80
CA TYR A 5 4.18 -9.13 4.83
C TYR A 5 5.61 -9.18 4.30
N ALA A 6 5.76 -9.61 3.05
CA ALA A 6 6.96 -9.29 2.27
C ALA A 6 6.72 -7.93 1.60
N ALA A 7 6.84 -6.86 2.39
CA ALA A 7 6.96 -5.51 1.84
C ALA A 7 8.20 -5.51 0.93
N GLY A 8 7.96 -5.51 -0.38
CA GLY A 8 9.00 -5.66 -1.38
C GLY A 8 10.11 -4.63 -1.17
N ARG A 9 11.36 -5.11 -1.07
CA ARG A 9 12.55 -4.29 -1.19
C ARG A 9 12.40 -3.48 -2.49
N LEU A 10 12.45 -2.15 -2.40
CA LEU A 10 12.51 -1.26 -3.56
C LEU A 10 13.81 -1.59 -4.34
N VAL A 11 13.74 -2.57 -5.24
CA VAL A 11 14.83 -2.91 -6.15
C VAL A 11 14.86 -1.79 -7.17
N THR A 12 15.91 -0.98 -7.09
CA THR A 12 15.94 0.37 -7.62
C THR A 12 15.73 0.45 -9.12
N HIS A 13 16.05 -0.55 -9.95
CA HIS A 13 15.54 -0.65 -11.33
C HIS A 13 15.84 -2.05 -11.86
N CYS A 14 14.83 -2.74 -12.43
CA CYS A 14 15.09 -3.87 -13.32
C CYS A 14 15.68 -3.33 -14.64
N PRO A 15 16.91 -3.73 -15.05
CA PRO A 15 17.54 -3.25 -16.28
C PRO A 15 17.03 -3.96 -17.54
N HIS A 16 16.21 -5.01 -17.38
CA HIS A 16 15.68 -5.76 -18.52
C HIS A 16 14.62 -4.96 -19.27
N ALA A 17 14.90 -4.66 -20.54
CA ALA A 17 13.97 -3.96 -21.43
C ALA A 17 12.87 -4.87 -22.01
N ALA A 18 13.09 -6.19 -22.04
CA ALA A 18 12.17 -7.18 -22.61
C ALA A 18 11.83 -8.28 -21.58
N GLY A 19 10.84 -9.13 -21.92
CA GLY A 19 10.41 -10.24 -21.06
C GLY A 19 9.53 -9.81 -19.89
N TRP A 20 8.60 -8.88 -20.14
CA TRP A 20 7.63 -8.41 -19.16
C TRP A 20 6.25 -8.99 -19.44
N THR A 21 5.70 -9.72 -18.47
CA THR A 21 4.30 -10.17 -18.48
C THR A 21 3.45 -9.17 -17.73
N ARG A 22 2.26 -8.83 -18.27
CA ARG A 22 1.34 -7.85 -17.67
C ARG A 22 0.00 -8.50 -17.33
N ALA A 23 -0.52 -8.25 -16.14
CA ALA A 23 -1.84 -8.68 -15.71
C ALA A 23 -2.34 -7.78 -14.57
N GLU A 24 -3.63 -7.42 -14.57
CA GLU A 24 -4.30 -6.78 -13.41
C GLU A 24 -3.55 -5.57 -12.81
N GLY A 25 -3.00 -4.70 -13.66
CA GLY A 25 -2.25 -3.52 -13.21
C GLY A 25 -0.85 -3.82 -12.64
N GLU A 26 -0.33 -5.01 -12.86
CA GLU A 26 1.03 -5.45 -12.54
C GLU A 26 1.80 -5.81 -13.81
N ALA A 27 3.07 -5.42 -13.87
CA ALA A 27 4.05 -5.93 -14.82
C ALA A 27 5.16 -6.68 -14.08
N ARG A 28 5.40 -7.94 -14.44
CA ARG A 28 6.44 -8.80 -13.87
C ARG A 28 7.52 -9.10 -14.90
N CYS A 29 8.78 -8.94 -14.52
CA CYS A 29 9.91 -9.37 -15.34
C CYS A 29 10.13 -10.88 -15.15
N GLU A 30 10.07 -11.65 -16.23
CA GLU A 30 10.25 -13.11 -16.18
C GLU A 30 11.68 -13.53 -15.82
N ARG A 31 12.67 -12.65 -16.05
CA ARG A 31 14.08 -12.98 -15.86
C ARG A 31 14.58 -12.80 -14.43
N CYS A 32 14.12 -11.76 -13.73
CA CYS A 32 14.56 -11.44 -12.36
C CYS A 32 13.43 -11.31 -11.34
N GLY A 33 12.18 -11.50 -11.76
CA GLY A 33 11.02 -11.50 -10.87
C GLY A 33 10.61 -10.13 -10.33
N VAL A 34 11.25 -9.03 -10.76
CA VAL A 34 10.86 -7.67 -10.36
C VAL A 34 9.43 -7.40 -10.81
N ARG A 35 8.61 -6.90 -9.88
CA ARG A 35 7.22 -6.48 -10.10
C ARG A 35 7.16 -4.95 -10.14
N ARG A 36 6.44 -4.42 -11.11
CA ARG A 36 6.08 -3.00 -11.24
C ARG A 36 4.57 -2.91 -11.20
N PHE A 37 4.04 -2.09 -10.31
CA PHE A 37 2.59 -1.86 -10.24
C PHE A 37 2.27 -0.61 -11.05
N THR A 38 1.47 -0.78 -12.09
CA THR A 38 0.97 0.32 -12.94
C THR A 38 -0.36 0.84 -12.46
N GLU A 39 -1.07 0.07 -11.62
CA GLU A 39 -2.35 0.48 -11.04
C GLU A 39 -2.37 0.22 -9.53
N TYR A 40 -3.08 1.08 -8.81
CA TYR A 40 -3.24 0.94 -7.36
C TYR A 40 -4.00 -0.33 -6.96
N GLY A 41 -4.87 -0.84 -7.83
CA GLY A 41 -5.57 -2.11 -7.61
C GLY A 41 -4.62 -3.29 -7.41
N ALA A 42 -3.46 -3.27 -8.05
CA ALA A 42 -2.48 -4.36 -8.02
C ALA A 42 -1.73 -4.48 -6.68
N VAL A 43 -1.69 -3.43 -5.86
CA VAL A 43 -1.12 -3.45 -4.51
C VAL A 43 -2.16 -3.70 -3.42
N ARG A 44 -3.43 -3.87 -3.80
CA ARG A 44 -4.53 -3.98 -2.86
C ARG A 44 -4.61 -5.40 -2.28
N PRO A 45 -4.60 -5.55 -0.94
CA PRO A 45 -4.77 -6.86 -0.32
C PRO A 45 -6.05 -7.57 -0.80
N PRO A 46 -6.00 -8.90 -1.00
CA PRO A 46 -7.19 -9.66 -1.36
C PRO A 46 -8.23 -9.61 -0.23
N GLY A 47 -9.51 -9.73 -0.59
CA GLY A 47 -10.63 -9.73 0.37
C GLY A 47 -11.13 -8.35 0.81
N LEU A 48 -10.53 -7.26 0.35
CA LEU A 48 -11.07 -5.93 0.58
C LEU A 48 -12.28 -5.63 -0.35
N PRO A 49 -13.26 -4.80 0.07
CA PRO A 49 -14.38 -4.37 -0.77
C PRO A 49 -13.94 -3.42 -1.89
N GLN A 50 -14.31 -3.69 -3.15
CA GLN A 50 -13.85 -2.95 -4.34
C GLN A 50 -13.77 -1.43 -4.10
N ALA A 51 -12.67 -0.81 -4.56
CA ALA A 51 -12.50 0.63 -4.42
C ALA A 51 -13.63 1.34 -5.17
N VAL A 52 -14.47 2.07 -4.42
CA VAL A 52 -15.53 2.90 -4.99
C VAL A 52 -14.91 4.22 -5.41
N VAL A 53 -14.98 4.52 -6.70
CA VAL A 53 -14.58 5.82 -7.25
C VAL A 53 -15.81 6.72 -7.31
N PRO A 54 -15.89 7.82 -6.53
CA PRO A 54 -17.04 8.71 -6.58
C PRO A 54 -17.20 9.36 -7.96
N ALA A 55 -18.45 9.65 -8.34
CA ALA A 55 -18.75 10.44 -9.52
C ALA A 55 -18.03 11.80 -9.43
N ALA A 56 -17.65 12.38 -10.57
CA ALA A 56 -16.79 13.56 -10.62
C ALA A 56 -17.30 14.72 -9.75
N ARG A 57 -18.61 14.96 -9.74
CA ARG A 57 -19.29 16.00 -8.94
C ARG A 57 -19.19 15.79 -7.42
N ASP A 58 -19.01 14.54 -6.97
CA ASP A 58 -19.06 14.16 -5.56
C ASP A 58 -17.65 14.01 -4.94
N ARG A 59 -16.59 14.02 -5.75
CA ARG A 59 -15.21 13.78 -5.30
C ARG A 59 -14.77 14.72 -4.18
N TYR A 60 -15.03 16.01 -4.32
CA TYR A 60 -14.64 16.99 -3.31
C TYR A 60 -15.37 16.80 -1.97
N ALA A 61 -16.65 16.40 -2.03
CA ALA A 61 -17.43 16.11 -0.83
C ALA A 61 -16.94 14.83 -0.15
N ALA A 62 -16.64 13.79 -0.95
CA ALA A 62 -16.06 12.54 -0.47
C ALA A 62 -14.69 12.76 0.21
N ASP A 63 -13.80 13.55 -0.39
CA ASP A 63 -12.50 13.87 0.18
C ASP A 63 -12.62 14.62 1.51
N ARG A 64 -13.51 15.62 1.60
CA ARG A 64 -13.75 16.32 2.88
C ARG A 64 -14.30 15.40 3.95
N ALA A 65 -15.22 14.48 3.60
CA ALA A 65 -15.74 13.51 4.54
C ALA A 65 -14.65 12.55 5.02
N ALA A 66 -13.81 12.06 4.11
CA ALA A 66 -12.66 11.21 4.44
C ALA A 66 -11.68 11.92 5.37
N ALA A 67 -11.29 13.16 5.06
CA ALA A 67 -10.40 13.96 5.89
C ALA A 67 -10.93 14.16 7.32
N ARG A 68 -12.23 14.45 7.45
CA ARG A 68 -12.88 14.54 8.77
C ARG A 68 -12.82 13.21 9.53
N ASN A 69 -13.14 12.09 8.86
CA ASN A 69 -13.10 10.77 9.49
C ASN A 69 -11.69 10.38 9.96
N VAL A 70 -10.66 10.71 9.17
CA VAL A 70 -9.26 10.51 9.57
C VAL A 70 -8.95 11.36 10.80
N ALA A 71 -9.22 12.67 10.75
CA ALA A 71 -8.96 13.59 11.86
C ALA A 71 -9.65 13.14 13.16
N HIS A 72 -10.90 12.68 13.09
CA HIS A 72 -11.63 12.16 14.24
C HIS A 72 -11.10 10.82 14.77
N ARG A 73 -10.46 9.99 13.94
CA ARG A 73 -9.93 8.68 14.35
C ARG A 73 -8.46 8.73 14.76
N SER A 74 -7.69 9.68 14.24
CA SER A 74 -6.25 9.83 14.54
C SER A 74 -5.95 10.37 15.95
N VAL A 75 -6.96 10.90 16.65
CA VAL A 75 -6.84 11.30 18.07
C VAL A 75 -6.84 10.10 19.05
N HIS A 76 -6.96 8.87 18.54
CA HIS A 76 -6.90 7.64 19.35
C HIS A 76 -5.71 6.77 18.99
N PHE A 77 -4.50 7.36 19.00
CA PHE A 77 -3.28 6.57 19.05
C PHE A 77 -2.98 6.30 20.54
N PRO A 78 -3.15 5.07 21.06
CA PRO A 78 -2.55 4.75 22.34
C PRO A 78 -1.05 4.92 22.16
N SER A 79 -0.47 5.85 22.92
CA SER A 79 0.97 6.06 23.01
C SER A 79 1.61 4.69 23.23
N ILE A 80 2.32 4.17 22.23
CA ILE A 80 3.16 2.99 22.42
C ILE A 80 4.26 3.49 23.34
N ALA A 81 4.07 3.27 24.65
CA ALA A 81 5.10 3.44 25.64
C ALA A 81 6.33 2.68 25.13
N THR A 82 7.31 3.43 24.62
CA THR A 82 8.64 2.93 24.38
C THR A 82 9.09 2.36 25.71
N ASN A 83 9.16 1.03 25.80
CA ASN A 83 9.83 0.32 26.87
C ASN A 83 11.32 0.69 26.78
N GLY A 84 11.67 1.88 27.27
CA GLY A 84 13.01 2.26 27.60
C GLY A 84 13.43 1.38 28.77
N ARG A 85 14.06 0.24 28.46
CA ARG A 85 14.90 -0.44 29.45
C ARG A 85 16.11 0.46 29.65
N PRO A 86 16.34 1.04 30.85
CA PRO A 86 17.62 1.67 31.12
C PRO A 86 18.67 0.56 31.15
N MET A 87 19.60 0.58 30.20
CA MET A 87 20.90 -0.03 30.40
C MET A 87 21.71 0.88 31.32
N LEU A 88 21.73 0.54 32.60
CA LEU A 88 22.68 0.99 33.61
C LEU A 88 22.90 -0.23 34.52
N ARG A 89 24.12 -0.66 34.87
CA ARG A 89 25.48 -0.33 34.48
C ARG A 89 26.33 -1.49 34.97
#